data_AF-A0A1A7XK41-F1
#
_entry.id   AF-A0A1A7XK41-F1
#
_cell.length_a   1.000
_cell.length_b   1.000
_cell.length_c   1.000
_cell.angle_alpha   90.00
_cell.angle_beta   90.00
_cell.angle_gamma   90.00
#
_symmetry.space_group_name_H-M   'P 1'
#
loop_
_entity.id
_entity.type
_entity.pdbx_description
1 polymer ?
#
loop_
_entity_poly.entity_id
_entity_poly.type
_entity_poly.pdbx_seq_one_letter_code
_entity_poly.pdbx_strand_id
1 'polypeptide(L)' 'PPTFTLLCDYRKPIPVRTLYLHDRFRSGQNDYDVTLLELTTPLTFSSTLIQLCLPTKDFSENILMNSG' A
#
# COMPACT_ATOMS: atom_id res chain seq x y z
N PRO A 1 -21.66 -3.68 -2.97
CA PRO A 1 -20.32 -3.03 -2.93
C PRO A 1 -19.30 -3.89 -3.67
N PRO A 2 -18.37 -3.32 -4.46
CA PRO A 2 -17.35 -4.11 -5.14
C PRO A 2 -16.46 -4.81 -4.10
N THR A 3 -16.33 -6.13 -4.22
CA THR A 3 -15.50 -6.94 -3.33
C THR A 3 -14.05 -6.83 -3.78
N PHE A 4 -13.26 -5.99 -3.11
CA PHE A 4 -11.83 -5.87 -3.37
C PHE A 4 -11.10 -7.13 -2.86
N THR A 5 -10.27 -7.71 -3.71
CA THR A 5 -9.55 -8.93 -3.41
C THR A 5 -8.11 -8.82 -3.90
N LEU A 6 -7.15 -9.18 -3.06
CA LEU A 6 -5.75 -9.30 -3.48
C LEU A 6 -5.46 -10.68 -4.06
N LEU A 7 -4.76 -10.68 -5.19
CA LEU A 7 -4.25 -11.88 -5.85
C LEU A 7 -2.72 -11.88 -5.69
N CYS A 8 -2.21 -12.77 -4.84
CA CYS A 8 -0.78 -13.02 -4.69
C CYS A 8 -0.48 -14.42 -5.22
N ASP A 9 0.22 -14.49 -6.35
CA ASP A 9 0.98 -15.64 -6.85
C ASP A 9 0.35 -17.05 -6.68
N TYR A 10 -0.70 -17.34 -7.46
CA TYR A 10 -1.49 -18.59 -7.46
C TYR A 10 -2.08 -19.04 -6.11
N ARG A 11 -1.96 -18.24 -5.04
CA ARG A 11 -2.64 -18.49 -3.78
C ARG A 11 -4.12 -18.12 -3.87
N LYS A 12 -4.88 -18.66 -2.92
CA LYS A 12 -6.28 -18.30 -2.69
C LYS A 12 -6.42 -16.77 -2.61
N PRO A 13 -7.42 -16.18 -3.29
CA PRO A 13 -7.68 -14.75 -3.21
C PRO A 13 -7.90 -14.30 -1.76
N ILE A 14 -7.32 -13.16 -1.39
CA ILE A 14 -7.40 -12.61 -0.03
C ILE A 14 -8.38 -11.43 -0.03
N PRO A 15 -9.53 -11.54 0.66
CA PRO A 15 -10.46 -10.44 0.73
C PRO A 15 -9.88 -9.23 1.47
N VAL A 16 -10.23 -8.04 1.01
CA VAL A 16 -9.97 -6.79 1.72
C VAL A 16 -11.10 -6.56 2.71
N ARG A 17 -10.74 -6.32 3.97
CA ARG A 17 -11.67 -5.98 5.05
C ARG A 17 -12.09 -4.52 4.97
N THR A 18 -11.11 -3.63 4.84
CA THR A 18 -11.32 -2.18 4.91
C THR A 18 -10.36 -1.46 3.96
N LEU A 19 -10.81 -0.35 3.40
CA LEU A 19 -10.01 0.57 2.60
C LEU A 19 -9.95 1.91 3.34
N TYR A 20 -8.73 2.44 3.53
CA TYR A 20 -8.47 3.72 4.16
C TYR A 20 -7.88 4.68 3.13
N LEU A 21 -8.75 5.51 2.55
CA LEU A 21 -8.37 6.57 1.63
C LEU A 21 -7.64 7.67 2.42
N HIS A 22 -6.58 8.24 1.85
CA HIS A 22 -5.93 9.38 2.49
C HIS A 22 -6.91 10.56 2.59
N ASP A 23 -7.08 11.15 3.77
CA ASP A 23 -8.11 12.16 4.05
C ASP A 23 -8.05 13.42 3.15
N ARG A 24 -6.86 13.70 2.61
CA ARG A 24 -6.62 14.83 1.70
C ARG A 24 -6.63 14.48 0.21
N PHE A 25 -6.90 13.24 -0.15
CA PHE A 25 -7.00 12.82 -1.53
C PHE A 25 -8.10 13.61 -2.26
N ARG A 26 -7.79 14.07 -3.48
CA ARG A 26 -8.75 14.72 -4.36
C ARG A 26 -8.59 14.15 -5.77
N SER A 27 -9.68 13.65 -6.35
CA SER A 27 -9.68 13.15 -7.72
C SER A 27 -9.22 14.23 -8.70
N GLY A 28 -8.32 13.86 -9.62
CA GLY A 28 -7.72 14.77 -10.59
C GLY A 28 -6.50 15.56 -10.09
N GLN A 29 -6.08 15.35 -8.84
CA GLN A 29 -4.81 15.85 -8.30
C GLN A 29 -3.87 14.67 -8.04
N ASN A 30 -2.57 14.90 -8.23
CA ASN A 30 -1.55 13.87 -7.98
C ASN A 30 -1.08 13.87 -6.52
N ASP A 31 -1.44 14.88 -5.74
CA ASP A 31 -1.10 14.95 -4.33
C ASP A 31 -1.94 13.96 -3.51
N TYR A 32 -1.29 13.28 -2.56
CA TYR A 32 -1.93 12.34 -1.64
C TYR A 32 -2.63 11.16 -2.32
N ASP A 33 -2.19 10.77 -3.52
CA ASP A 33 -2.69 9.59 -4.24
C ASP A 33 -2.13 8.29 -3.63
N VAL A 34 -2.58 7.99 -2.41
CA VAL A 34 -2.20 6.79 -1.65
C VAL A 34 -3.39 6.30 -0.82
N THR A 35 -3.46 4.99 -0.60
CA THR A 35 -4.53 4.33 0.16
C THR A 35 -3.96 3.12 0.88
N LEU A 36 -4.47 2.82 2.07
CA LEU A 36 -4.12 1.60 2.82
C LEU A 36 -5.25 0.56 2.73
N LEU A 37 -4.88 -0.70 2.56
CA LEU A 37 -5.81 -1.83 2.53
C LEU A 37 -5.56 -2.72 3.75
N GLU A 38 -6.61 -2.96 4.53
CA GLU A 38 -6.59 -3.95 5.60
C GLU A 38 -7.14 -5.27 5.07
N LEU A 39 -6.34 -6.33 5.18
CA LEU A 39 -6.73 -7.67 4.72
C LEU A 39 -7.55 -8.38 5.80
N THR A 40 -8.47 -9.25 5.39
CA THR A 40 -9.25 -10.06 6.35
C THR A 40 -8.38 -11.05 7.13
N THR A 41 -7.24 -11.44 6.57
CA THR A 41 -6.29 -12.37 7.19
C THR A 41 -4.87 -11.85 7.02
N PRO A 42 -4.02 -11.90 8.07
CA PRO A 42 -2.61 -11.52 7.97
C PRO A 42 -1.86 -12.37 6.92
N LEU A 43 -0.89 -11.76 6.25
CA LEU A 43 0.02 -12.47 5.35
C LEU A 43 1.13 -13.14 6.15
N THR A 44 1.47 -14.37 5.77
CA THR A 44 2.66 -15.07 6.30
C THR A 44 3.85 -14.78 5.38
N PHE A 45 4.89 -14.15 5.94
CA PHE A 45 6.13 -13.88 5.22
C PHE A 45 6.90 -15.16 4.89
N SER A 46 7.53 -15.18 3.72
CA SER A 46 8.31 -16.30 3.20
C SER A 46 9.43 -15.79 2.28
N SER A 47 10.22 -16.70 1.72
CA SER A 47 11.25 -16.36 0.72
C SER A 47 10.68 -15.65 -0.53
N THR A 48 9.40 -15.84 -0.82
CA THR A 48 8.70 -15.25 -1.98
C THR A 48 7.76 -14.10 -1.62
N LEU A 49 7.55 -13.84 -0.32
CA LEU A 49 6.65 -12.78 0.15
C LEU A 49 7.29 -12.07 1.34
N ILE A 50 7.77 -10.86 1.10
CA ILE A 50 8.45 -10.02 2.08
C ILE A 50 7.74 -8.68 2.26
N GLN A 51 7.93 -8.07 3.42
CA GLN A 51 7.56 -6.67 3.63
C GLN A 51 8.66 -5.75 3.12
N LEU A 52 8.26 -4.59 2.59
CA LEU A 52 9.19 -3.52 2.28
C LEU A 52 9.22 -2.53 3.45
N CYS A 53 10.42 -2.12 3.84
CA CYS A 53 10.58 -1.06 4.82
C CYS A 53 10.15 0.27 4.21
N LEU A 54 9.40 1.06 4.97
CA LEU A 54 9.13 2.45 4.60
C LEU A 54 10.40 3.28 4.78
N PRO A 55 10.69 4.21 3.86
CA PRO A 55 11.82 5.12 4.03
C PRO A 55 11.62 6.00 5.26
N THR A 56 12.72 6.44 5.86
CA THR A 56 12.63 7.46 6.90
C THR A 56 12.22 8.79 6.28
N LYS A 57 11.62 9.66 7.11
CA LYS A 57 11.24 11.01 6.67
C LYS A 57 12.43 11.77 6.10
N ASP A 58 13.55 11.77 6.82
CA ASP A 58 14.79 12.46 6.40
C ASP A 58 15.31 11.93 5.06
N PHE A 59 15.37 10.60 4.89
CA PHE A 59 15.80 10.01 3.63
C PHE A 59 14.86 10.38 2.47
N SER A 60 13.56 10.41 2.74
CA SER A 60 12.57 10.79 1.73
C SER A 60 12.72 12.25 1.31
N GLU A 61 12.79 13.17 2.27
CA GLU A 61 12.77 14.60 2.02
C GLU A 61 14.11 15.15 1.53
N ASN A 62 15.24 14.62 2.01
CA ASN A 62 16.56 15.21 1.77
C ASN A 62 17.42 14.42 0.78
N ILE A 63 17.07 13.17 0.47
CA ILE A 63 17.85 12.32 -0.45
C ILE A 63 17.04 11.95 -1.68
N LEU A 64 15.84 11.38 -1.51
CA LEU A 64 15.02 10.92 -2.64
C LEU A 64 14.43 12.09 -3.44
N MET A 65 13.89 13.10 -2.75
CA MET A 65 13.27 14.26 -3.38
C MET A 65 14.28 15.29 -3.89
N ASN A 66 15.59 15.09 -3.65
CA ASN A 66 16.65 16.02 -4.04
C ASN A 66 17.26 15.71 -5.42
N SER A 67 16.51 15.00 -6.27
CA SER A 67 16.90 14.77 -7.66
C SER A 67 16.64 16.04 -8.49
N GLY A 68 17.54 17.01 -8.34
CA GLY A 68 17.67 18.22 -9.16
C GLY A 68 19.11 18.43 -9.56
#